data_AF-A0A9E5TJ90-F1
#
_entry.id   AF-A0A9E5TJ90-F1
#
_cell.length_a   1.000
_cell.length_b   1.000
_cell.length_c   1.000
_cell.angle_alpha   90.00
_cell.angle_beta   90.00
_cell.angle_gamma   90.00
#
_symmetry.space_group_name_H-M   'P 1'
#
loop_
_entity.id
_entity.type
_entity.pdbx_description
1 polymer ?
#
loop_
_entity_poly.entity_id
_entity_poly.type
_entity_poly.pdbx_seq_one_letter_code
_entity_poly.pdbx_strand_id
1 'polypeptide(L)'
;MARLLQKGVLTHLLVIALYAVLSLILTYPLITHFNTHVMGTDIWAFDEYTFIWNMWWFKHSTLDLHSNPLYSSHIFYPLGISLVLYTYNLFNALTSLPLQAFLGLPTIANLLNIFALTFSGYGTYLLLRYLLASDDAEARETTLAPTAAAFIGGLVYAFGSFHFVYAALGHYDMVGTQWIPFYTLFMVKTVREPGWRNPILAGVFASLALLGEMIFGVFLAFLTIIVAGFAGRRRVLNLEFGKRFGLILVTVLVTYFWVGIPILGEFLNTEYALEGWGHSERLLVDLFGFTKPTALHPLFGTDWTEELTMVREGTARFVDVNTVFLGWVVLIMALWAAVRYWTRTKAWAVGALTSAVLAMGPLLHINGRSTFDLDGLLVNVPLPFIVLHYIPIVRANRVPNRFSAMLMLCLAVLVGFTAMAILRRFNRRDVLLGAGGLLALLIVFEHLAVPMPLTEARVPDWYYSLAEEPGDFA
;
A
#
# COMPACT_ATOMS: atom_id res chain seq x y z
N MET A 1 -4.61 -9.28 -24.02
CA MET A 1 -3.40 -9.80 -23.32
C MET A 1 -2.40 -10.40 -24.31
N ALA A 2 -2.77 -11.38 -25.14
CA ALA A 2 -1.85 -12.04 -26.08
C ALA A 2 -1.14 -11.09 -27.10
N ARG A 3 -1.84 -10.10 -27.67
CA ARG A 3 -1.23 -9.12 -28.61
C ARG A 3 -0.30 -8.07 -27.98
N LEU A 4 -0.33 -7.90 -26.65
CA LEU A 4 0.57 -7.00 -25.92
C LEU A 4 1.90 -7.69 -25.53
N LEU A 5 1.93 -9.03 -25.52
CA LEU A 5 3.09 -9.80 -25.06
C LEU A 5 4.06 -10.13 -26.20
N GLN A 6 3.60 -10.44 -27.41
CA GLN A 6 4.51 -10.88 -28.48
C GLN A 6 5.47 -9.80 -29.03
N LYS A 7 5.17 -8.51 -28.83
CA LYS A 7 6.10 -7.38 -29.05
C LYS A 7 6.15 -6.56 -27.76
N GLY A 8 7.05 -6.90 -26.85
CA GLY A 8 7.21 -6.13 -25.60
C GLY A 8 7.52 -6.95 -24.34
N VAL A 9 7.49 -8.29 -24.38
CA VAL A 9 7.88 -9.13 -23.23
C VAL A 9 9.22 -8.70 -22.62
N LEU A 10 10.23 -8.43 -23.45
CA LEU A 10 11.53 -7.96 -22.96
C LEU A 10 11.43 -6.64 -22.18
N THR A 11 10.59 -5.69 -22.63
CA THR A 11 10.37 -4.43 -21.93
C THR A 11 9.67 -4.65 -20.58
N HIS A 12 8.68 -5.54 -20.53
CA HIS A 12 8.00 -5.87 -19.28
C HIS A 12 8.95 -6.54 -18.29
N LEU A 13 9.75 -7.52 -18.74
CA LEU A 13 10.76 -8.18 -17.91
C LEU A 13 11.81 -7.19 -17.42
N LEU A 14 12.28 -6.28 -18.27
CA LEU A 14 13.23 -5.24 -17.88
C LEU A 14 12.65 -4.30 -16.83
N VAL A 15 11.40 -3.85 -17.00
CA VAL A 15 10.74 -2.96 -16.02
C VAL A 15 10.56 -3.67 -14.68
N ILE A 16 10.14 -4.93 -14.68
CA ILE A 16 10.03 -5.73 -13.45
C ILE A 16 11.40 -5.89 -12.79
N ALA A 17 12.43 -6.23 -13.56
CA ALA A 17 13.79 -6.37 -13.06
C ALA A 17 14.33 -5.07 -12.46
N LEU A 18 14.08 -3.91 -13.08
CA LEU A 18 14.47 -2.61 -12.55
C LEU A 18 13.78 -2.29 -11.23
N TYR A 19 12.46 -2.54 -11.12
CA TYR A 19 11.77 -2.37 -9.83
C TYR A 19 12.26 -3.35 -8.77
N ALA A 20 12.56 -4.60 -9.13
CA ALA A 20 13.09 -5.59 -8.20
C ALA A 20 14.48 -5.19 -7.68
N VAL A 21 15.38 -4.78 -8.58
CA VAL A 21 16.71 -4.29 -8.22
C VAL A 21 16.62 -3.05 -7.33
N LEU A 22 15.74 -2.08 -7.67
CA LEU A 22 15.53 -0.91 -6.82
C LEU A 22 14.94 -1.29 -5.46
N SER A 23 14.04 -2.26 -5.39
CA SER A 23 13.49 -2.75 -4.11
C SER A 23 14.59 -3.31 -3.22
N LEU A 24 15.55 -4.06 -3.79
CA LEU A 24 16.70 -4.59 -3.05
C LEU A 24 17.68 -3.49 -2.60
N ILE A 25 17.93 -2.49 -3.46
CA ILE A 25 18.84 -1.37 -3.15
C ILE A 25 18.23 -0.48 -2.05
N LEU A 26 16.95 -0.12 -2.18
CA LEU A 26 16.28 0.82 -1.28
C LEU A 26 15.87 0.20 0.05
N THR A 27 15.96 -1.13 0.18
CA THR A 27 15.81 -1.85 1.45
C THR A 27 17.14 -2.30 2.03
N TYR A 28 18.28 -1.84 1.50
CA TYR A 28 19.60 -2.11 2.09
C TYR A 28 19.61 -1.71 3.59
N PRO A 29 20.15 -2.54 4.51
CA PRO A 29 21.01 -3.71 4.27
C PRO A 29 20.29 -5.06 4.17
N LEU A 30 18.98 -5.11 3.89
CA LEU A 30 18.22 -6.38 3.90
C LEU A 30 18.87 -7.51 3.07
N ILE A 31 19.41 -7.19 1.90
CA ILE A 31 20.04 -8.18 1.01
C ILE A 31 21.25 -8.90 1.63
N THR A 32 21.97 -8.27 2.56
CA THR A 32 23.12 -8.90 3.25
C THR A 32 22.69 -9.77 4.43
N HIS A 33 21.46 -9.59 4.92
CA HIS A 33 20.89 -10.32 6.06
C HIS A 33 19.62 -11.12 5.71
N PHE A 34 19.41 -11.38 4.42
CA PHE A 34 18.12 -11.78 3.84
C PHE A 34 17.47 -13.04 4.46
N ASN A 35 18.27 -13.93 5.04
CA ASN A 35 17.80 -15.18 5.66
C ASN A 35 17.75 -15.14 7.20
N THR A 36 18.26 -14.06 7.81
CA THR A 36 18.42 -13.96 9.27
C THR A 36 17.68 -12.79 9.88
N HIS A 37 17.42 -11.74 9.10
CA HIS A 37 16.72 -10.55 9.52
C HIS A 37 15.55 -10.25 8.60
N VAL A 38 14.60 -9.47 9.09
CA VAL A 38 13.50 -8.92 8.31
C VAL A 38 13.38 -7.41 8.56
N MET A 39 12.65 -6.68 7.71
CA MET A 39 12.43 -5.24 7.93
C MET A 39 11.52 -5.03 9.14
N GLY A 40 11.92 -4.18 10.08
CA GLY A 40 11.19 -4.03 11.32
C GLY A 40 11.98 -3.22 12.35
N THR A 41 11.45 -3.16 13.57
CA THR A 41 12.08 -2.43 14.67
C THR A 41 11.78 -3.11 16.01
N ASP A 42 12.83 -3.32 16.80
CA ASP A 42 12.82 -4.10 18.06
C ASP A 42 12.45 -3.25 19.29
N ILE A 43 11.99 -2.02 19.08
CA ILE A 43 11.61 -1.08 20.15
C ILE A 43 10.17 -0.57 20.03
N TRP A 44 9.38 -1.15 19.12
CA TRP A 44 8.00 -0.75 18.85
C TRP A 44 7.00 -1.87 19.16
N ALA A 45 6.20 -2.27 18.17
CA ALA A 45 5.13 -3.26 18.32
C ALA A 45 5.57 -4.69 17.99
N PHE A 46 6.74 -4.88 17.37
CA PHE A 46 7.24 -6.19 16.93
C PHE A 46 6.32 -6.91 15.91
N ASP A 47 5.56 -6.14 15.13
CA ASP A 47 4.55 -6.67 14.20
C ASP A 47 5.16 -7.54 13.09
N GLU A 48 6.43 -7.36 12.75
CA GLU A 48 7.12 -8.21 11.79
C GLU A 48 7.09 -9.70 12.18
N TYR A 49 7.19 -10.01 13.49
CA TYR A 49 7.13 -11.39 13.98
C TYR A 49 5.72 -11.93 13.94
N THR A 50 4.72 -11.07 14.14
CA THR A 50 3.30 -11.37 13.96
C THR A 50 3.04 -11.89 12.53
N PHE A 51 3.57 -11.21 11.51
CA PHE A 51 3.40 -11.65 10.12
C PHE A 51 4.19 -12.93 9.77
N ILE A 52 5.36 -13.12 10.36
CA ILE A 52 6.12 -14.39 10.25
C ILE A 52 5.35 -15.53 10.89
N TRP A 53 4.81 -15.30 12.09
CA TRP A 53 4.00 -16.27 12.82
C TRP A 53 2.75 -16.65 12.02
N ASN A 54 2.10 -15.70 11.34
CA ASN A 54 0.94 -16.00 10.49
C ASN A 54 1.27 -16.98 9.36
N MET A 55 2.44 -16.85 8.74
CA MET A 55 2.89 -17.79 7.70
C MET A 55 3.07 -19.19 8.28
N TRP A 56 3.77 -19.29 9.41
CA TRP A 56 3.97 -20.56 10.11
C TRP A 56 2.64 -21.18 10.57
N TRP A 57 1.82 -20.40 11.28
CA TRP A 57 0.55 -20.82 11.84
C TRP A 57 -0.38 -21.33 10.75
N PHE A 58 -0.49 -20.63 9.62
CA PHE A 58 -1.33 -21.07 8.52
C PHE A 58 -0.92 -22.46 8.01
N LYS A 59 0.37 -22.72 7.82
CA LYS A 59 0.87 -24.06 7.45
C LYS A 59 0.57 -25.07 8.55
N HIS A 60 0.96 -24.75 9.78
CA HIS A 60 0.87 -25.66 10.92
C HIS A 60 -0.58 -26.07 11.20
N SER A 61 -1.50 -25.10 11.26
CA SER A 61 -2.91 -25.35 11.49
C SER A 61 -3.54 -26.18 10.36
N THR A 62 -3.22 -25.87 9.10
CA THR A 62 -3.89 -26.52 7.96
C THR A 62 -3.33 -27.89 7.62
N LEU A 63 -2.02 -28.08 7.71
CA LEU A 63 -1.34 -29.31 7.28
C LEU A 63 -1.00 -30.25 8.44
N ASP A 64 -0.66 -29.72 9.62
CA ASP A 64 -0.24 -30.57 10.73
C ASP A 64 -1.44 -30.84 11.65
N LEU A 65 -2.15 -29.80 12.07
CA LEU A 65 -3.30 -29.92 12.99
C LEU A 65 -4.62 -30.23 12.29
N HIS A 66 -4.71 -30.01 10.97
CA HIS A 66 -5.95 -30.15 10.19
C HIS A 66 -7.12 -29.33 10.76
N SER A 67 -6.81 -28.15 11.31
CA SER A 67 -7.73 -27.25 11.98
C SER A 67 -7.99 -25.98 11.17
N ASN A 68 -9.00 -25.22 11.60
CA ASN A 68 -9.30 -23.92 10.99
C ASN A 68 -8.13 -22.94 11.22
N PRO A 69 -7.49 -22.37 10.17
CA PRO A 69 -6.39 -21.43 10.33
C PRO A 69 -6.80 -20.09 10.96
N LEU A 70 -8.10 -19.77 10.99
CA LEU A 70 -8.65 -18.54 11.55
C LEU A 70 -8.95 -18.63 13.06
N TYR A 71 -8.44 -19.64 13.74
CA TYR A 71 -8.51 -19.77 15.20
C TYR A 71 -7.20 -20.37 15.70
N SER A 72 -6.71 -19.94 16.86
CA SER A 72 -5.50 -20.53 17.46
C SER A 72 -5.68 -20.80 18.94
N SER A 73 -5.28 -22.00 19.38
CA SER A 73 -5.15 -22.38 20.79
C SER A 73 -3.76 -22.07 21.36
N HIS A 74 -2.80 -21.67 20.53
CA HIS A 74 -1.41 -21.43 20.92
C HIS A 74 -1.21 -20.02 21.49
N ILE A 75 -2.17 -19.12 21.24
CA ILE A 75 -2.22 -17.79 21.85
C ILE A 75 -3.34 -17.82 22.89
N PHE A 76 -3.08 -17.32 24.10
CA PHE A 76 -3.99 -17.35 25.24
C PHE A 76 -4.41 -18.78 25.67
N TYR A 77 -3.50 -19.74 25.64
CA TYR A 77 -3.76 -21.08 26.18
C TYR A 77 -4.23 -21.02 27.65
N PRO A 78 -5.26 -21.80 28.08
CA PRO A 78 -6.01 -22.80 27.32
C PRO A 78 -7.26 -22.26 26.61
N LEU A 79 -7.52 -20.95 26.65
CA LEU A 79 -8.72 -20.33 26.08
C LEU A 79 -8.72 -20.29 24.55
N GLY A 80 -7.55 -19.99 23.96
CA GLY A 80 -7.42 -19.72 22.54
C GLY A 80 -8.05 -18.39 22.11
N ILE A 81 -7.94 -18.08 20.82
CA ILE A 81 -8.45 -16.83 20.24
C ILE A 81 -8.87 -16.99 18.78
N SER A 82 -9.93 -16.26 18.41
CA SER A 82 -10.35 -16.08 17.01
C SER A 82 -9.38 -15.15 16.27
N LEU A 83 -8.92 -15.58 15.10
CA LEU A 83 -8.07 -14.80 14.21
C LEU A 83 -8.85 -14.24 13.01
N VAL A 84 -10.19 -14.25 13.07
CA VAL A 84 -11.05 -13.81 11.96
C VAL A 84 -10.91 -12.32 11.67
N LEU A 85 -10.90 -11.47 12.70
CA LEU A 85 -10.71 -10.01 12.59
C LEU A 85 -9.29 -9.56 12.91
N TYR A 86 -8.37 -10.52 13.04
CA TYR A 86 -6.96 -10.28 13.30
C TYR A 86 -6.23 -9.90 12.01
N THR A 87 -5.12 -9.17 12.13
CA THR A 87 -4.28 -8.71 11.00
C THR A 87 -3.47 -9.87 10.41
N TYR A 88 -4.17 -10.86 9.83
CA TYR A 88 -3.59 -12.14 9.43
C TYR A 88 -2.63 -12.03 8.24
N ASN A 89 -2.87 -11.09 7.32
CA ASN A 89 -2.14 -11.00 6.05
C ASN A 89 -2.19 -12.33 5.27
N LEU A 90 -3.41 -12.80 5.04
CA LEU A 90 -3.71 -14.15 4.57
C LEU A 90 -3.18 -14.43 3.15
N PHE A 91 -3.11 -13.41 2.30
CA PHE A 91 -2.47 -13.51 0.99
C PHE A 91 -1.00 -13.96 1.13
N ASN A 92 -0.25 -13.33 2.04
CA ASN A 92 1.15 -13.67 2.28
C ASN A 92 1.27 -15.06 2.91
N ALA A 93 0.42 -15.40 3.88
CA ALA A 93 0.40 -16.72 4.50
C ALA A 93 0.12 -17.84 3.48
N LEU A 94 -0.89 -17.69 2.63
CA LEU A 94 -1.22 -18.63 1.54
C LEU A 94 -0.06 -18.78 0.54
N THR A 95 0.54 -17.65 0.14
CA THR A 95 1.65 -17.65 -0.84
C THR A 95 2.92 -18.25 -0.24
N SER A 96 3.11 -18.15 1.08
CA SER A 96 4.25 -18.74 1.77
C SER A 96 4.21 -20.27 1.78
N LEU A 97 3.02 -20.88 1.76
CA LEU A 97 2.82 -22.33 1.95
C LEU A 97 3.71 -23.21 1.04
N PRO A 98 3.74 -23.04 -0.30
CA PRO A 98 4.60 -23.85 -1.17
C PRO A 98 6.10 -23.55 -1.00
N LEU A 99 6.47 -22.43 -0.37
CA LEU A 99 7.87 -22.00 -0.21
C LEU A 99 8.49 -22.52 1.10
N GLN A 100 7.67 -22.75 2.13
CA GLN A 100 8.12 -23.17 3.47
C GLN A 100 8.77 -24.57 3.51
N ALA A 101 8.69 -25.35 2.43
CA ALA A 101 9.43 -26.61 2.30
C ALA A 101 10.90 -26.41 1.91
N PHE A 102 11.26 -25.24 1.36
CA PHE A 102 12.57 -24.99 0.76
C PHE A 102 13.30 -23.81 1.41
N LEU A 103 12.56 -22.87 2.00
CA LEU A 103 13.09 -21.61 2.52
C LEU A 103 12.63 -21.40 3.96
N GLY A 104 13.46 -20.72 4.76
CA GLY A 104 13.09 -20.26 6.09
C GLY A 104 12.07 -19.12 6.03
N LEU A 105 11.28 -18.97 7.09
CA LEU A 105 10.24 -17.92 7.16
C LEU A 105 10.78 -16.50 6.97
N PRO A 106 11.96 -16.11 7.53
CA PRO A 106 12.52 -14.78 7.27
C PRO A 106 12.77 -14.52 5.79
N THR A 107 13.35 -15.50 5.09
CA THR A 107 13.58 -15.44 3.64
C THR A 107 12.28 -15.26 2.87
N ILE A 108 11.23 -16.00 3.24
CA ILE A 108 9.93 -15.92 2.57
C ILE A 108 9.28 -14.56 2.82
N ALA A 109 9.29 -14.06 4.05
CA ALA A 109 8.76 -12.73 4.38
C ALA A 109 9.45 -11.63 3.57
N ASN A 110 10.79 -11.69 3.47
CA ASN A 110 11.56 -10.75 2.66
C ASN A 110 11.24 -10.86 1.16
N LEU A 111 11.11 -12.07 0.61
CA LEU A 111 10.70 -12.27 -0.78
C LEU A 111 9.32 -11.67 -1.07
N LEU A 112 8.36 -11.84 -0.16
CA LEU A 112 7.01 -11.31 -0.31
C LEU A 112 6.98 -9.78 -0.21
N ASN A 113 7.78 -9.19 0.67
CA ASN A 113 7.93 -7.73 0.76
C ASN A 113 8.60 -7.14 -0.50
N ILE A 114 9.66 -7.77 -1.01
CA ILE A 114 10.30 -7.35 -2.27
C ILE A 114 9.34 -7.52 -3.46
N PHE A 115 8.55 -8.59 -3.47
CA PHE A 115 7.49 -8.80 -4.44
C PHE A 115 6.45 -7.68 -4.37
N ALA A 116 6.00 -7.31 -3.17
CA ALA A 116 5.02 -6.24 -2.97
C ALA A 116 5.52 -4.91 -3.54
N LEU A 117 6.71 -4.44 -3.15
CA LEU A 117 7.30 -3.20 -3.67
C LEU A 117 7.44 -3.23 -5.21
N THR A 118 7.94 -4.34 -5.75
CA THR A 118 8.15 -4.53 -7.19
C THR A 118 6.83 -4.45 -7.96
N PHE A 119 5.81 -5.17 -7.50
CA PHE A 119 4.54 -5.26 -8.21
C PHE A 119 3.61 -4.06 -7.95
N SER A 120 3.80 -3.31 -6.86
CA SER A 120 3.22 -1.97 -6.70
C SER A 120 3.71 -1.03 -7.82
N GLY A 121 5.03 -1.00 -8.07
CA GLY A 121 5.60 -0.21 -9.15
C GLY A 121 5.15 -0.69 -10.53
N TYR A 122 5.19 -2.00 -10.76
CA TYR A 122 4.81 -2.57 -12.04
C TYR A 122 3.30 -2.42 -12.35
N GLY A 123 2.42 -2.61 -11.36
CA GLY A 123 0.99 -2.38 -11.50
C GLY A 123 0.69 -0.93 -11.87
N THR A 124 1.34 0.03 -11.20
CA THR A 124 1.20 1.46 -11.50
C THR A 124 1.76 1.81 -12.87
N TYR A 125 2.88 1.21 -13.27
CA TYR A 125 3.41 1.30 -14.62
C TYR A 125 2.38 0.85 -15.66
N LEU A 126 1.71 -0.29 -15.47
CA LEU A 126 0.69 -0.77 -16.40
C LEU A 126 -0.54 0.15 -16.44
N LEU A 127 -0.97 0.66 -15.28
CA LEU A 127 -2.03 1.66 -15.17
C LEU A 127 -1.69 2.90 -16.02
N LEU A 128 -0.50 3.47 -15.82
CA LEU A 128 -0.03 4.65 -16.55
C LEU A 128 0.17 4.38 -18.04
N ARG A 129 0.74 3.22 -18.42
CA ARG A 129 0.85 2.83 -19.83
C ARG A 129 -0.51 2.83 -20.52
N TYR A 130 -1.56 2.40 -19.83
CA TYR A 130 -2.92 2.42 -20.36
C TYR A 130 -3.50 3.84 -20.40
N LEU A 131 -3.36 4.63 -19.33
CA LEU A 131 -3.89 6.00 -19.26
C LEU A 131 -3.21 6.97 -20.24
N LEU A 132 -1.90 6.82 -20.46
CA LEU A 132 -1.12 7.64 -21.38
C LEU A 132 -1.33 7.23 -22.84
N ALA A 133 -1.56 5.93 -23.12
CA ALA A 133 -1.75 5.43 -24.49
C ALA A 133 -3.13 5.76 -25.09
N SER A 134 -4.16 6.00 -24.27
CA SER A 134 -5.51 6.27 -24.77
C SER A 134 -5.67 7.60 -25.54
N ASP A 135 -4.62 8.44 -25.56
CA ASP A 135 -4.73 9.84 -25.96
C ASP A 135 -3.86 10.27 -27.15
N ASP A 136 -3.04 9.39 -27.74
CA ASP A 136 -2.13 9.77 -28.83
C ASP A 136 -2.34 8.90 -30.09
N ALA A 137 -3.04 9.48 -31.08
CA ALA A 137 -3.02 8.96 -32.45
C ALA A 137 -1.68 9.28 -33.17
N GLU A 138 -0.96 10.32 -32.70
CA GLU A 138 0.32 10.79 -33.25
C GLU A 138 1.57 10.19 -32.57
N ALA A 139 1.52 9.77 -31.30
CA ALA A 139 2.70 9.19 -30.60
C ALA A 139 3.04 7.75 -30.98
N ARG A 140 2.48 7.24 -32.09
CA ARG A 140 2.81 5.92 -32.63
C ARG A 140 4.27 5.80 -33.08
N GLU A 141 4.99 6.92 -33.23
CA GLU A 141 6.40 6.91 -33.66
C GLU A 141 7.44 6.84 -32.53
N THR A 142 7.12 7.12 -31.26
CA THR A 142 8.10 6.99 -30.16
C THR A 142 7.57 6.22 -28.94
N THR A 143 7.90 4.94 -28.86
CA THR A 143 7.48 4.03 -27.77
C THR A 143 8.16 4.30 -26.42
N LEU A 144 9.21 5.12 -26.38
CA LEU A 144 10.08 5.26 -25.21
C LEU A 144 9.58 6.29 -24.19
N ALA A 145 9.09 7.46 -24.61
CA ALA A 145 8.64 8.50 -23.66
C ALA A 145 7.46 8.03 -22.78
N PRO A 146 6.39 7.39 -23.33
CA PRO A 146 5.31 6.86 -22.50
C PRO A 146 5.77 5.73 -21.56
N THR A 147 6.77 4.95 -22.00
CA THR A 147 7.36 3.87 -21.19
C THR A 147 8.12 4.44 -20.00
N ALA A 148 9.01 5.42 -20.24
CA ALA A 148 9.78 6.07 -19.19
C ALA A 148 8.88 6.87 -18.22
N ALA A 149 7.87 7.58 -18.73
CA ALA A 149 6.91 8.31 -17.90
C ALA A 149 6.09 7.39 -16.99
N ALA A 150 5.63 6.26 -17.52
CA ALA A 150 4.93 5.25 -16.73
C ALA A 150 5.85 4.60 -15.69
N PHE A 151 7.13 4.41 -16.01
CA PHE A 151 8.12 3.90 -15.06
C PHE A 151 8.34 4.90 -13.91
N ILE A 152 8.51 6.17 -14.23
CA ILE A 152 8.66 7.24 -13.21
C ILE A 152 7.45 7.31 -12.28
N GLY A 153 6.22 7.25 -12.81
CA GLY A 153 5.04 7.23 -11.95
C GLY A 153 4.95 5.98 -11.07
N GLY A 154 5.39 4.81 -11.56
CA GLY A 154 5.46 3.62 -10.71
C GLY A 154 6.51 3.70 -9.61
N LEU A 155 7.62 4.44 -9.80
CA LEU A 155 8.58 4.70 -8.71
C LEU A 155 7.93 5.42 -7.53
N VAL A 156 7.09 6.43 -7.80
CA VAL A 156 6.38 7.20 -6.77
C VAL A 156 5.52 6.30 -5.89
N TYR A 157 4.85 5.32 -6.49
CA TYR A 157 3.98 4.41 -5.76
C TYR A 157 4.74 3.27 -5.07
N ALA A 158 5.76 2.71 -5.72
CA ALA A 158 6.55 1.61 -5.16
C ALA A 158 7.42 2.06 -3.99
N PHE A 159 8.04 3.24 -4.11
CA PHE A 159 9.13 3.67 -3.24
C PHE A 159 8.82 5.01 -2.55
N GLY A 160 7.54 5.34 -2.40
CA GLY A 160 7.13 6.46 -1.56
C GLY A 160 7.35 6.14 -0.08
N SER A 161 7.60 7.16 0.73
CA SER A 161 7.91 7.01 2.16
C SER A 161 6.85 6.20 2.94
N PHE A 162 5.59 6.22 2.49
CA PHE A 162 4.51 5.46 3.12
C PHE A 162 4.80 3.96 3.19
N HIS A 163 5.43 3.37 2.16
CA HIS A 163 5.84 1.96 2.25
C HIS A 163 7.00 1.76 3.20
N PHE A 164 8.02 2.61 3.13
CA PHE A 164 9.23 2.43 3.93
C PHE A 164 9.00 2.63 5.41
N VAL A 165 8.14 3.58 5.80
CA VAL A 165 7.75 3.74 7.20
C VAL A 165 6.99 2.51 7.71
N TYR A 166 6.01 1.99 6.95
CA TYR A 166 5.32 0.75 7.36
C TYR A 166 6.25 -0.47 7.37
N ALA A 167 7.19 -0.57 6.43
CA ALA A 167 8.20 -1.63 6.43
C ALA A 167 9.10 -1.55 7.66
N ALA A 168 9.57 -0.37 8.03
CA ALA A 168 10.39 -0.13 9.22
C ALA A 168 9.62 -0.36 10.53
N LEU A 169 8.30 -0.15 10.52
CA LEU A 169 7.41 -0.48 11.63
C LEU A 169 6.95 -1.95 11.63
N GLY A 170 7.43 -2.80 10.71
CA GLY A 170 7.05 -4.21 10.62
C GLY A 170 5.64 -4.50 10.05
N HIS A 171 4.91 -3.48 9.56
CA HIS A 171 3.53 -3.58 9.06
C HIS A 171 3.45 -4.10 7.61
N TYR A 172 3.68 -5.40 7.40
CA TYR A 172 3.74 -6.00 6.06
C TYR A 172 2.39 -6.06 5.32
N ASP A 173 1.28 -6.00 6.05
CA ASP A 173 -0.07 -5.79 5.50
C ASP A 173 -0.14 -4.48 4.69
N MET A 174 0.49 -3.42 5.20
CA MET A 174 0.51 -2.09 4.59
C MET A 174 1.64 -1.89 3.59
N VAL A 175 2.67 -2.73 3.60
CA VAL A 175 3.65 -2.83 2.48
C VAL A 175 3.01 -3.52 1.27
N GLY A 176 2.10 -4.47 1.51
CA GLY A 176 1.41 -5.31 0.54
C GLY A 176 0.38 -4.63 -0.39
N THR A 177 0.68 -3.45 -0.93
CA THR A 177 -0.29 -2.65 -1.72
C THR A 177 -0.36 -3.01 -3.21
N GLN A 178 0.40 -3.99 -3.68
CA GLN A 178 0.62 -4.28 -5.11
C GLN A 178 -0.65 -4.49 -5.91
N TRP A 179 -1.70 -5.02 -5.27
CA TRP A 179 -2.95 -5.35 -5.95
C TRP A 179 -3.83 -4.14 -6.27
N ILE A 180 -3.66 -3.03 -5.54
CA ILE A 180 -4.43 -1.79 -5.69
C ILE A 180 -4.29 -1.19 -7.10
N PRO A 181 -3.08 -0.99 -7.66
CA PRO A 181 -2.96 -0.45 -9.01
C PRO A 181 -3.44 -1.42 -10.10
N PHE A 182 -3.31 -2.75 -9.92
CA PHE A 182 -3.89 -3.72 -10.86
C PHE A 182 -5.42 -3.64 -10.86
N TYR A 183 -6.03 -3.63 -9.67
CA TYR A 183 -7.46 -3.40 -9.53
C TYR A 183 -7.89 -2.13 -10.26
N THR A 184 -7.17 -1.04 -10.02
CA THR A 184 -7.49 0.27 -10.58
C THR A 184 -7.41 0.26 -12.10
N LEU A 185 -6.38 -0.35 -12.68
CA LEU A 185 -6.25 -0.53 -14.12
C LEU A 185 -7.46 -1.27 -14.70
N PHE A 186 -7.84 -2.41 -14.12
CA PHE A 186 -8.95 -3.20 -14.62
C PHE A 186 -10.31 -2.57 -14.34
N MET A 187 -10.45 -1.78 -13.27
CA MET A 187 -11.65 -0.98 -13.00
C MET A 187 -11.82 0.12 -14.05
N VAL A 188 -10.75 0.89 -14.35
CA VAL A 188 -10.77 1.91 -15.43
C VAL A 188 -11.09 1.26 -16.78
N LYS A 189 -10.52 0.10 -17.08
CA LYS A 189 -10.85 -0.66 -18.29
C LYS A 189 -12.29 -1.16 -18.31
N THR A 190 -12.82 -1.61 -17.18
CA THR A 190 -14.23 -2.04 -17.07
C THR A 190 -15.19 -0.89 -17.38
N VAL A 191 -14.85 0.33 -16.97
CA VAL A 191 -15.63 1.53 -17.30
C VAL A 191 -15.54 1.86 -18.79
N ARG A 192 -14.34 1.79 -19.39
CA ARG A 192 -14.07 2.28 -20.75
C ARG A 192 -14.34 1.26 -21.86
N GLU A 193 -14.19 -0.02 -21.57
CA GLU A 193 -14.20 -1.11 -22.55
C GLU A 193 -15.35 -2.09 -22.28
N PRO A 194 -16.05 -2.58 -23.32
CA PRO A 194 -17.01 -3.67 -23.17
C PRO A 194 -16.31 -5.01 -22.92
N GLY A 195 -17.06 -5.97 -22.36
CA GLY A 195 -16.61 -7.35 -22.16
C GLY A 195 -16.47 -7.79 -20.70
N TRP A 196 -16.28 -9.09 -20.51
CA TRP A 196 -16.30 -9.74 -19.19
C TRP A 196 -14.91 -9.91 -18.55
N ARG A 197 -13.83 -9.85 -19.34
CA ARG A 197 -12.47 -10.13 -18.84
C ARG A 197 -11.99 -9.08 -17.84
N ASN A 198 -12.19 -7.80 -18.16
CA ASN A 198 -11.75 -6.69 -17.32
C ASN A 198 -12.45 -6.71 -15.94
N PRO A 199 -13.78 -6.85 -15.85
CA PRO A 199 -14.43 -6.92 -14.54
C PRO A 199 -14.05 -8.17 -13.73
N ILE A 200 -13.86 -9.34 -14.36
CA ILE A 200 -13.34 -10.51 -13.63
C ILE A 200 -11.94 -10.23 -13.07
N LEU A 201 -11.03 -9.69 -13.87
CA LEU A 201 -9.69 -9.36 -13.39
C LEU A 201 -9.71 -8.30 -12.29
N ALA A 202 -10.57 -7.28 -12.39
CA ALA A 202 -10.79 -6.34 -11.31
C ALA A 202 -11.28 -7.05 -10.03
N GLY A 203 -12.25 -7.96 -10.14
CA GLY A 203 -12.72 -8.76 -9.00
C GLY A 203 -11.62 -9.63 -8.38
N VAL A 204 -10.80 -10.29 -9.20
CA VAL A 204 -9.66 -11.09 -8.71
C VAL A 204 -8.66 -10.22 -7.95
N PHE A 205 -8.22 -9.09 -8.50
CA PHE A 205 -7.29 -8.20 -7.81
C PHE A 205 -7.90 -7.54 -6.57
N ALA A 206 -9.22 -7.32 -6.54
CA ALA A 206 -9.91 -6.88 -5.33
C ALA A 206 -9.86 -7.95 -4.24
N SER A 207 -10.10 -9.22 -4.58
CA SER A 207 -10.00 -10.32 -3.61
C SER A 207 -8.58 -10.51 -3.10
N LEU A 208 -7.57 -10.40 -3.98
CA LEU A 208 -6.17 -10.49 -3.57
C LEU A 208 -5.78 -9.33 -2.62
N ALA A 209 -6.31 -8.12 -2.87
CA ALA A 209 -6.12 -7.00 -1.95
C ALA A 209 -6.80 -7.27 -0.60
N LEU A 210 -8.06 -7.72 -0.59
CA LEU A 210 -8.79 -8.05 0.64
C LEU A 210 -8.15 -9.18 1.46
N LEU A 211 -7.55 -10.17 0.78
CA LEU A 211 -6.78 -11.23 1.43
C LEU A 211 -5.47 -10.72 2.05
N GLY A 212 -4.88 -9.66 1.51
CA GLY A 212 -3.72 -9.00 2.10
C GLY A 212 -4.12 -8.17 3.32
N GLU A 213 -5.11 -7.30 3.15
CA GLU A 213 -5.60 -6.43 4.22
C GLU A 213 -7.05 -6.00 3.93
N MET A 214 -7.93 -6.20 4.91
CA MET A 214 -9.36 -5.93 4.77
C MET A 214 -9.66 -4.43 4.57
N ILE A 215 -8.84 -3.54 5.13
CA ILE A 215 -8.95 -2.09 4.94
C ILE A 215 -8.93 -1.68 3.47
N PHE A 216 -8.27 -2.49 2.62
CA PHE A 216 -8.19 -2.21 1.19
C PHE A 216 -9.56 -2.26 0.54
N GLY A 217 -10.55 -2.98 1.09
CA GLY A 217 -11.93 -2.93 0.62
C GLY A 217 -12.50 -1.50 0.57
N VAL A 218 -12.24 -0.71 1.61
CA VAL A 218 -12.64 0.71 1.68
C VAL A 218 -11.88 1.53 0.63
N PHE A 219 -10.60 1.26 0.45
CA PHE A 219 -9.74 1.95 -0.53
C PHE A 219 -10.17 1.67 -1.98
N LEU A 220 -10.47 0.42 -2.30
CA LEU A 220 -10.95 0.02 -3.63
C LEU A 220 -12.35 0.57 -3.92
N ALA A 221 -13.23 0.61 -2.92
CA ALA A 221 -14.53 1.28 -3.02
C ALA A 221 -14.36 2.79 -3.28
N PHE A 222 -13.47 3.45 -2.55
CA PHE A 222 -13.12 4.85 -2.76
C PHE A 222 -12.63 5.12 -4.19
N LEU A 223 -11.65 4.35 -4.67
CA LEU A 223 -11.13 4.47 -6.04
C LEU A 223 -12.21 4.21 -7.09
N THR A 224 -13.09 3.26 -6.85
CA THR A 224 -14.24 2.97 -7.71
C THR A 224 -15.16 4.18 -7.82
N ILE A 225 -15.51 4.80 -6.69
CA ILE A 225 -16.36 5.99 -6.65
C ILE A 225 -15.71 7.13 -7.45
N ILE A 226 -14.42 7.40 -7.24
CA ILE A 226 -13.70 8.45 -7.97
C ILE A 226 -13.64 8.14 -9.47
N VAL A 227 -13.19 6.94 -9.87
CA VAL A 227 -13.05 6.57 -11.28
C VAL A 227 -14.41 6.57 -11.99
N ALA A 228 -15.45 5.99 -11.39
CA ALA A 228 -16.79 5.97 -11.96
C ALA A 228 -17.43 7.37 -11.98
N GLY A 229 -17.29 8.16 -10.91
CA GLY A 229 -17.83 9.50 -10.80
C GLY A 229 -17.31 10.45 -11.89
N PHE A 230 -16.03 10.32 -12.25
CA PHE A 230 -15.39 11.12 -13.30
C PHE A 230 -15.44 10.49 -14.70
N ALA A 231 -15.96 9.28 -14.86
CA ALA A 231 -16.07 8.61 -16.15
C ALA A 231 -17.15 9.19 -17.08
N GLY A 232 -18.10 9.94 -16.51
CA GLY A 232 -19.25 10.55 -17.20
C GLY A 232 -20.51 9.69 -17.12
N ARG A 233 -21.64 10.33 -16.84
CA ARG A 233 -22.94 9.68 -16.53
C ARG A 233 -23.34 8.61 -17.55
N ARG A 234 -23.19 8.86 -18.85
CA ARG A 234 -23.55 7.90 -19.91
C ARG A 234 -22.79 6.57 -19.84
N ARG A 235 -21.54 6.57 -19.35
CA ARG A 235 -20.71 5.35 -19.27
C ARG A 235 -21.05 4.48 -18.06
N VAL A 236 -21.58 5.07 -16.99
CA VAL A 236 -21.81 4.40 -15.70
C VAL A 236 -23.29 4.12 -15.45
N LEU A 237 -24.19 5.03 -15.85
CA LEU A 237 -25.64 4.89 -15.68
C LEU A 237 -26.26 4.14 -16.86
N ASN A 238 -25.78 2.93 -17.14
CA ASN A 238 -26.35 2.03 -18.13
C ASN A 238 -26.31 0.58 -17.64
N LEU A 239 -27.23 -0.25 -18.15
CA LEU A 239 -27.38 -1.65 -17.76
C LEU A 239 -26.11 -2.46 -18.02
N GLU A 240 -25.40 -2.19 -19.11
CA GLU A 240 -24.18 -2.91 -19.48
C GLU A 240 -23.02 -2.65 -18.51
N PHE A 241 -22.90 -1.43 -17.98
CA PHE A 241 -22.01 -1.14 -16.86
C PHE A 241 -22.49 -1.84 -15.59
N GLY A 242 -23.80 -1.81 -15.29
CA GLY A 242 -24.37 -2.53 -14.15
C GLY A 242 -24.03 -4.02 -14.15
N LYS A 243 -24.16 -4.70 -15.30
CA LYS A 243 -23.76 -6.11 -15.48
C LYS A 243 -22.27 -6.33 -15.24
N ARG A 244 -21.42 -5.46 -15.81
CA ARG A 244 -19.96 -5.53 -15.64
C ARG A 244 -19.55 -5.30 -14.18
N PHE A 245 -20.16 -4.32 -13.51
CA PHE A 245 -19.92 -4.05 -12.10
C PHE A 245 -20.41 -5.20 -11.21
N GLY A 246 -21.60 -5.76 -11.51
CA GLY A 246 -22.09 -6.97 -10.86
C GLY A 246 -21.14 -8.14 -11.00
N LEU A 247 -20.46 -8.30 -12.14
CA LEU A 247 -19.44 -9.34 -12.34
C LEU A 247 -18.19 -9.15 -11.47
N ILE A 248 -17.79 -7.91 -11.16
CA ILE A 248 -16.74 -7.63 -10.17
C ILE A 248 -17.19 -8.17 -8.81
N LEU A 249 -18.41 -7.82 -8.37
CA LEU A 249 -18.94 -8.24 -7.07
C LEU A 249 -19.09 -9.76 -6.97
N VAL A 250 -19.63 -10.41 -8.00
CA VAL A 250 -19.75 -11.88 -8.04
C VAL A 250 -18.37 -12.53 -7.95
N THR A 251 -17.38 -12.00 -8.67
CA THR A 251 -16.01 -12.55 -8.59
C THR A 251 -15.44 -12.41 -7.18
N VAL A 252 -15.62 -11.25 -6.53
CA VAL A 252 -15.17 -11.04 -5.14
C VAL A 252 -15.87 -12.02 -4.20
N LEU A 253 -17.20 -12.11 -4.28
CA LEU A 253 -17.98 -13.04 -3.45
C LEU A 253 -17.49 -14.48 -3.63
N VAL A 254 -17.35 -14.97 -4.87
CA VAL A 254 -16.94 -16.36 -5.14
C VAL A 254 -15.51 -16.66 -4.72
N THR A 255 -14.60 -15.69 -4.75
CA THR A 255 -13.18 -15.93 -4.43
C THR A 255 -12.82 -15.61 -2.97
N TYR A 256 -13.62 -14.78 -2.30
CA TYR A 256 -13.39 -14.32 -0.92
C TYR A 256 -14.38 -14.94 0.09
N PHE A 257 -15.43 -15.67 -0.33
CA PHE A 257 -16.50 -16.12 0.59
C PHE A 257 -16.00 -16.88 1.82
N TRP A 258 -14.98 -17.72 1.68
CA TRP A 258 -14.51 -18.59 2.76
C TRP A 258 -13.89 -17.81 3.92
N VAL A 259 -13.40 -16.60 3.68
CA VAL A 259 -12.93 -15.64 4.71
C VAL A 259 -14.01 -14.60 5.00
N GLY A 260 -14.67 -14.10 3.96
CA GLY A 260 -15.65 -13.04 4.06
C GLY A 260 -16.87 -13.42 4.88
N ILE A 261 -17.33 -14.67 4.84
CA ILE A 261 -18.47 -15.14 5.65
C ILE A 261 -18.11 -15.12 7.14
N PRO A 262 -17.02 -15.75 7.61
CA PRO A 262 -16.58 -15.62 9.00
C PRO A 262 -16.42 -14.16 9.45
N ILE A 263 -15.78 -13.32 8.63
CA ILE A 263 -15.59 -11.90 8.94
C ILE A 263 -16.93 -11.16 9.12
N LEU A 264 -17.87 -11.35 8.19
CA LEU A 264 -19.20 -10.75 8.31
C LEU A 264 -19.95 -11.27 9.54
N GLY A 265 -19.80 -12.57 9.84
CA GLY A 265 -20.35 -13.17 11.06
C GLY A 265 -19.80 -12.49 12.32
N GLU A 266 -18.49 -12.27 12.39
CA GLU A 266 -17.86 -11.63 13.54
C GLU A 266 -18.31 -10.16 13.66
N PHE A 267 -18.31 -9.40 12.56
CA PHE A 267 -18.78 -8.01 12.56
C PHE A 267 -20.24 -7.82 13.00
N LEU A 268 -21.10 -8.81 12.77
CA LEU A 268 -22.53 -8.72 13.11
C LEU A 268 -22.82 -9.21 14.54
N ASN A 269 -22.00 -10.10 15.09
CA ASN A 269 -22.30 -10.79 16.34
C ASN A 269 -21.42 -10.39 17.52
N THR A 270 -20.35 -9.62 17.31
CA THR A 270 -19.38 -9.30 18.36
C THR A 270 -19.16 -7.80 18.51
N GLU A 271 -19.10 -7.34 19.75
CA GLU A 271 -18.75 -5.97 20.10
C GLU A 271 -17.24 -5.82 20.35
N TYR A 272 -16.39 -6.16 19.37
CA TYR A 272 -14.95 -5.82 19.43
C TYR A 272 -14.67 -4.36 19.06
N ALA A 273 -15.70 -3.55 18.88
CA ALA A 273 -15.53 -2.14 18.54
C ALA A 273 -14.89 -1.42 19.72
N LEU A 274 -13.66 -0.93 19.53
CA LEU A 274 -13.02 -0.04 20.47
C LEU A 274 -13.94 1.15 20.74
N GLU A 275 -14.10 1.51 22.01
CA GLU A 275 -14.89 2.68 22.38
C GLU A 275 -14.28 3.96 21.80
N GLY A 276 -15.16 4.91 21.46
CA GLY A 276 -14.76 6.19 20.89
C GLY A 276 -14.12 6.06 19.50
N TRP A 277 -13.04 6.80 19.26
CA TRP A 277 -12.41 6.95 17.94
C TRP A 277 -11.36 5.88 17.64
N GLY A 278 -11.11 4.94 18.56
CA GLY A 278 -10.13 3.88 18.37
C GLY A 278 -8.73 4.40 17.99
N HIS A 279 -8.29 5.52 18.57
CA HIS A 279 -7.02 6.20 18.27
C HIS A 279 -6.94 6.88 16.89
N SER A 280 -8.05 7.02 16.15
CA SER A 280 -8.06 7.74 14.86
C SER A 280 -7.58 9.19 14.99
N GLU A 281 -7.71 9.79 16.17
CA GLU A 281 -7.24 11.12 16.52
C GLU A 281 -5.72 11.22 16.72
N ARG A 282 -5.01 10.08 16.76
CA ARG A 282 -3.54 9.99 16.83
C ARG A 282 -2.91 9.42 15.55
N LEU A 283 -3.53 8.38 14.98
CA LEU A 283 -3.02 7.62 13.83
C LEU A 283 -3.31 8.32 12.47
N LEU A 284 -2.96 9.60 12.37
CA LEU A 284 -3.29 10.49 11.27
C LEU A 284 -2.05 11.18 10.70
N VAL A 285 -2.23 11.91 9.60
CA VAL A 285 -1.18 12.74 9.00
C VAL A 285 -1.36 14.18 9.44
N ASP A 286 -0.34 14.75 10.07
CA ASP A 286 -0.28 16.20 10.33
C ASP A 286 -0.18 16.97 9.00
N LEU A 287 -0.77 18.16 8.92
CA LEU A 287 -0.71 18.98 7.72
C LEU A 287 0.74 19.24 7.25
N PHE A 288 1.67 19.47 8.18
CA PHE A 288 3.09 19.63 7.84
C PHE A 288 3.78 18.30 7.52
N GLY A 289 3.26 17.18 8.02
CA GLY A 289 3.77 15.84 7.75
C GLY A 289 3.93 15.58 6.25
N PHE A 290 2.94 15.99 5.44
CA PHE A 290 2.97 15.85 3.97
C PHE A 290 4.20 16.44 3.28
N THR A 291 4.86 17.44 3.88
CA THR A 291 5.99 18.16 3.27
C THR A 291 7.30 17.99 4.02
N LYS A 292 7.28 17.27 5.15
CA LYS A 292 8.45 16.99 5.96
C LYS A 292 8.95 15.58 5.65
N PRO A 293 10.23 15.40 5.28
CA PRO A 293 10.83 14.09 5.14
C PRO A 293 10.57 13.24 6.39
N THR A 294 10.44 11.93 6.20
CA THR A 294 10.27 10.99 7.30
C THR A 294 11.57 10.85 8.08
N ALA A 295 11.49 10.37 9.32
CA ALA A 295 12.66 10.13 10.15
C ALA A 295 13.68 9.22 9.44
N LEU A 296 13.23 8.26 8.64
CA LEU A 296 14.09 7.35 7.87
C LEU A 296 15.02 8.02 6.84
N HIS A 297 14.80 9.29 6.46
CA HIS A 297 15.60 9.91 5.42
C HIS A 297 17.03 10.24 5.92
N PRO A 298 18.11 9.70 5.30
CA PRO A 298 19.45 9.76 5.88
C PRO A 298 20.05 11.17 6.02
N LEU A 299 19.61 12.13 5.19
CA LEU A 299 20.11 13.51 5.22
C LEU A 299 19.15 14.53 5.85
N PHE A 300 17.87 14.21 5.95
CA PHE A 300 16.81 15.18 6.28
C PHE A 300 15.87 14.68 7.38
N GLY A 301 15.96 13.40 7.73
CA GLY A 301 15.24 12.78 8.81
C GLY A 301 15.98 12.90 10.14
N THR A 302 15.50 12.14 11.10
CA THR A 302 16.01 12.00 12.47
C THR A 302 16.50 10.57 12.66
N ASP A 303 17.17 10.27 13.77
CA ASP A 303 17.45 8.87 14.08
C ASP A 303 16.11 8.12 14.27
N TRP A 304 15.96 6.96 13.61
CA TRP A 304 14.70 6.22 13.62
C TRP A 304 14.33 5.75 15.03
N THR A 305 15.32 5.31 15.79
CA THR A 305 15.12 4.85 17.16
C THR A 305 14.74 6.01 18.08
N GLU A 306 15.43 7.14 17.94
CA GLU A 306 15.10 8.37 18.66
C GLU A 306 13.67 8.86 18.35
N GLU A 307 13.25 8.85 17.08
CA GLU A 307 11.89 9.23 16.68
C GLU A 307 10.84 8.34 17.37
N LEU A 308 11.03 7.02 17.35
CA LEU A 308 10.12 6.09 18.00
C LEU A 308 10.06 6.33 19.53
N THR A 309 11.21 6.56 20.17
CA THR A 309 11.25 6.93 21.59
C THR A 309 10.48 8.22 21.85
N MET A 310 10.69 9.27 21.05
CA MET A 310 9.99 10.55 21.20
C MET A 310 8.47 10.41 21.01
N VAL A 311 8.01 9.57 20.06
CA VAL A 311 6.57 9.31 19.88
C VAL A 311 6.00 8.57 21.09
N ARG A 312 6.70 7.56 21.62
CA ARG A 312 6.27 6.82 22.81
C ARG A 312 6.19 7.73 24.04
N GLU A 313 7.12 8.68 24.18
CA GLU A 313 7.16 9.65 25.26
C GLU A 313 6.19 10.83 25.06
N GLY A 314 5.60 10.97 23.87
CA GLY A 314 4.73 12.09 23.51
C GLY A 314 5.48 13.43 23.36
N THR A 315 6.80 13.36 23.13
CA THR A 315 7.69 14.52 22.95
C THR A 315 8.04 14.78 21.48
N ALA A 316 7.67 13.86 20.58
CA ALA A 316 7.83 14.01 19.15
C ALA A 316 7.10 15.24 18.60
N ARG A 317 7.56 15.71 17.44
CA ARG A 317 6.98 16.85 16.75
C ARG A 317 5.50 16.64 16.38
N PHE A 318 5.18 15.42 15.97
CA PHE A 318 3.84 15.01 15.58
C PHE A 318 3.28 14.02 16.61
N VAL A 319 1.96 13.85 16.60
CA VAL A 319 1.26 12.99 17.58
C VAL A 319 1.64 11.52 17.44
N ASP A 320 2.00 11.11 16.23
CA ASP A 320 2.47 9.77 15.89
C ASP A 320 3.60 9.88 14.85
N VAL A 321 4.26 8.76 14.56
CA VAL A 321 5.29 8.67 13.53
C VAL A 321 4.78 9.24 12.21
N ASN A 322 5.55 10.15 11.59
CA ASN A 322 5.16 10.68 10.28
C ASN A 322 5.26 9.59 9.20
N THR A 323 4.13 8.98 8.87
CA THR A 323 4.03 7.92 7.87
C THR A 323 4.05 8.44 6.43
N VAL A 324 3.82 9.74 6.20
CA VAL A 324 3.60 10.26 4.85
C VAL A 324 4.38 11.54 4.59
N PHE A 325 5.43 11.41 3.79
CA PHE A 325 6.03 12.51 3.06
C PHE A 325 5.61 12.39 1.60
N LEU A 326 5.14 13.47 0.98
CA LEU A 326 4.68 13.43 -0.42
C LEU A 326 5.81 13.55 -1.43
N GLY A 327 6.96 14.12 -1.03
CA GLY A 327 8.03 14.47 -1.96
C GLY A 327 7.84 15.85 -2.57
N TRP A 328 8.87 16.69 -2.57
CA TRP A 328 8.79 18.04 -3.13
C TRP A 328 8.68 17.98 -4.65
N VAL A 329 9.46 17.12 -5.29
CA VAL A 329 9.44 16.93 -6.74
C VAL A 329 8.12 16.30 -7.17
N VAL A 330 7.66 15.27 -6.46
CA VAL A 330 6.33 14.66 -6.67
C VAL A 330 5.21 15.70 -6.55
N LEU A 331 5.21 16.53 -5.51
CA LEU A 331 4.20 17.58 -5.32
C LEU A 331 4.17 18.59 -6.47
N ILE A 332 5.34 19.14 -6.84
CA ILE A 332 5.44 20.13 -7.93
C ILE A 332 4.95 19.52 -9.25
N MET A 333 5.38 18.29 -9.56
CA MET A 333 4.96 17.59 -10.76
C MET A 333 3.46 17.28 -10.75
N ALA A 334 2.92 16.84 -9.61
CA ALA A 334 1.50 16.52 -9.48
C ALA A 334 0.61 17.76 -9.63
N LEU A 335 0.99 18.88 -9.01
CA LEU A 335 0.30 20.17 -9.15
C LEU A 335 0.31 20.65 -10.59
N TRP A 336 1.46 20.54 -11.28
CA TRP A 336 1.54 20.92 -12.69
C TRP A 336 0.59 20.11 -13.57
N ALA A 337 0.49 18.79 -13.35
CA ALA A 337 -0.47 17.93 -14.06
C ALA A 337 -1.93 18.26 -13.71
N ALA A 338 -2.23 18.53 -12.44
CA ALA A 338 -3.57 18.89 -11.99
C ALA A 338 -4.06 20.19 -12.64
N VAL A 339 -3.19 21.19 -12.76
CA VAL A 339 -3.53 22.49 -13.38
C VAL A 339 -3.52 22.41 -14.90
N ARG A 340 -2.44 21.91 -15.51
CA ARG A 340 -2.25 21.99 -16.97
C ARG A 340 -3.05 20.96 -17.75
N TYR A 341 -3.32 19.80 -17.15
CA TYR A 341 -3.99 18.66 -17.77
C TYR A 341 -5.28 18.27 -17.04
N TRP A 342 -5.90 19.22 -16.32
CA TRP A 342 -7.11 19.01 -15.50
C TRP A 342 -8.18 18.13 -16.16
N THR A 343 -8.52 18.38 -17.42
CA THR A 343 -9.58 17.62 -18.11
C THR A 343 -9.30 16.12 -18.16
N ARG A 344 -8.02 15.73 -18.20
CA ARG A 344 -7.54 14.34 -18.24
C ARG A 344 -7.23 13.80 -16.84
N THR A 345 -6.80 14.68 -15.93
CA THR A 345 -6.27 14.29 -14.63
C THR A 345 -7.22 14.55 -13.45
N LYS A 346 -8.35 15.23 -13.65
CA LYS A 346 -9.29 15.65 -12.59
C LYS A 346 -9.70 14.55 -11.63
N ALA A 347 -9.92 13.32 -12.11
CA ALA A 347 -10.27 12.19 -11.26
C ALA A 347 -9.17 11.91 -10.23
N TRP A 348 -7.91 11.94 -10.68
CA TRP A 348 -6.73 11.69 -9.86
C TRP A 348 -6.38 12.88 -8.97
N ALA A 349 -6.57 14.12 -9.46
CA ALA A 349 -6.39 15.31 -8.64
C ALA A 349 -7.40 15.38 -7.49
N VAL A 350 -8.68 15.08 -7.76
CA VAL A 350 -9.72 14.99 -6.72
C VAL A 350 -9.47 13.79 -5.81
N GLY A 351 -9.11 12.64 -6.38
CA GLY A 351 -8.72 11.46 -5.60
C GLY A 351 -7.58 11.76 -4.61
N ALA A 352 -6.50 12.39 -5.09
CA ALA A 352 -5.38 12.82 -4.25
C ALA A 352 -5.84 13.80 -3.16
N LEU A 353 -6.58 14.85 -3.51
CA LEU A 353 -7.06 15.83 -2.53
C LEU A 353 -7.95 15.18 -1.46
N THR A 354 -8.91 14.35 -1.86
CA THR A 354 -9.81 13.68 -0.92
C THR A 354 -9.06 12.67 -0.06
N SER A 355 -8.12 11.89 -0.62
CA SER A 355 -7.29 10.97 0.16
C SER A 355 -6.36 11.71 1.13
N ALA A 356 -5.81 12.86 0.76
CA ALA A 356 -5.03 13.69 1.68
C ALA A 356 -5.89 14.21 2.84
N VAL A 357 -7.10 14.69 2.55
CA VAL A 357 -8.05 15.13 3.58
C VAL A 357 -8.46 14.00 4.51
N LEU A 358 -8.71 12.80 3.98
CA LEU A 358 -9.03 11.63 4.80
C LEU A 358 -7.80 11.15 5.60
N ALA A 359 -6.60 11.26 5.05
CA ALA A 359 -5.37 10.87 5.75
C ALA A 359 -5.06 11.75 6.97
N MET A 360 -5.53 13.01 6.97
CA MET A 360 -5.43 13.90 8.13
C MET A 360 -6.34 13.52 9.30
N GLY A 361 -7.19 12.50 9.15
CA GLY A 361 -8.02 12.00 10.25
C GLY A 361 -9.20 12.90 10.60
N PRO A 362 -9.83 12.67 11.77
CA PRO A 362 -11.07 13.35 12.15
C PRO A 362 -10.87 14.82 12.56
N LEU A 363 -9.66 15.20 12.98
CA LEU A 363 -9.33 16.54 13.44
C LEU A 363 -8.07 17.04 12.73
N LEU A 364 -8.09 18.29 12.28
CA LEU A 364 -6.91 18.92 11.69
C LEU A 364 -5.80 19.05 12.73
N HIS A 365 -4.64 18.48 12.43
CA HIS A 365 -3.42 18.67 13.20
C HIS A 365 -2.44 19.54 12.41
N ILE A 366 -1.89 20.55 13.09
CA ILE A 366 -0.82 21.41 12.55
C ILE A 366 0.31 21.41 13.58
N ASN A 367 1.45 20.84 13.19
CA ASN A 367 2.64 20.74 14.02
C ASN A 367 2.37 20.10 15.40
N GLY A 368 1.62 18.99 15.39
CA GLY A 368 1.28 18.21 16.59
C GLY A 368 0.10 18.77 17.40
N ARG A 369 -0.49 19.90 16.98
CA ARG A 369 -1.59 20.56 17.70
C ARG A 369 -2.89 20.47 16.94
N SER A 370 -3.97 20.08 17.62
CA SER A 370 -5.34 20.04 17.08
C SER A 370 -6.27 21.09 17.66
N THR A 371 -5.85 21.77 18.74
CA THR A 371 -6.59 22.89 19.35
C THR A 371 -5.89 24.20 19.02
N PHE A 372 -6.66 25.16 18.52
CA PHE A 372 -6.18 26.47 18.11
C PHE A 372 -6.81 27.55 18.98
N ASP A 373 -6.01 28.51 19.43
CA ASP A 373 -6.46 29.66 20.21
C ASP A 373 -6.77 30.83 19.27
N LEU A 374 -8.04 31.23 19.20
CA LEU A 374 -8.54 32.37 18.43
C LEU A 374 -8.99 33.48 19.39
N ASP A 375 -8.02 34.15 20.02
CA ASP A 375 -8.24 35.24 20.98
C ASP A 375 -9.03 34.80 22.22
N GLY A 376 -8.57 33.71 22.85
CA GLY A 376 -9.18 33.09 24.03
C GLY A 376 -10.25 32.05 23.71
N LEU A 377 -10.67 31.92 22.45
CA LEU A 377 -11.58 30.87 22.00
C LEU A 377 -10.80 29.65 21.50
N LEU A 378 -10.75 28.60 22.32
CA LEU A 378 -10.17 27.32 21.94
C LEU A 378 -11.09 26.58 20.97
N VAL A 379 -10.61 26.31 19.75
CA VAL A 379 -11.36 25.60 18.71
C VAL A 379 -10.61 24.38 18.20
N ASN A 380 -11.36 23.33 17.85
CA ASN A 380 -10.90 22.22 17.03
C ASN A 380 -11.54 22.32 15.64
N VAL A 381 -10.80 21.92 14.61
CA VAL A 381 -11.31 21.93 13.23
C VAL A 381 -11.63 20.50 12.80
N PRO A 382 -12.92 20.11 12.77
CA PRO A 382 -13.33 18.78 12.32
C PRO A 382 -13.10 18.60 10.82
N LEU A 383 -12.69 17.39 10.42
CA LEU A 383 -12.42 17.01 9.04
C LEU A 383 -13.36 15.91 8.55
N PRO A 384 -13.55 15.76 7.22
CA PRO A 384 -14.49 14.80 6.62
C PRO A 384 -14.33 13.33 7.03
N PHE A 385 -13.16 12.91 7.53
CA PHE A 385 -12.96 11.54 8.03
C PHE A 385 -13.98 11.16 9.11
N ILE A 386 -14.49 12.13 9.88
CA ILE A 386 -15.55 11.95 10.87
C ILE A 386 -16.75 11.18 10.31
N VAL A 387 -17.10 11.40 9.04
CA VAL A 387 -18.24 10.72 8.40
C VAL A 387 -18.01 9.20 8.33
N LEU A 388 -16.78 8.74 8.13
CA LEU A 388 -16.45 7.32 8.03
C LEU A 388 -16.68 6.57 9.34
N HIS A 389 -16.52 7.25 10.48
CA HIS A 389 -16.77 6.70 11.81
C HIS A 389 -18.25 6.32 12.04
N TYR A 390 -19.18 6.97 11.32
CA TYR A 390 -20.62 6.70 11.44
C TYR A 390 -21.15 5.69 10.43
N ILE A 391 -20.32 5.21 9.50
CA ILE A 391 -20.73 4.21 8.52
C ILE A 391 -20.45 2.81 9.10
N PRO A 392 -21.46 1.94 9.27
CA PRO A 392 -21.26 0.57 9.75
C PRO A 392 -20.23 -0.17 8.90
N ILE A 393 -19.45 -1.07 9.54
CA ILE A 393 -18.31 -1.80 8.96
C ILE A 393 -17.11 -0.89 8.61
N VAL A 394 -17.35 0.26 7.95
CA VAL A 394 -16.31 1.23 7.60
C VAL A 394 -15.70 1.88 8.83
N ARG A 395 -16.47 2.07 9.92
CA ARG A 395 -15.98 2.59 11.21
C ARG A 395 -14.82 1.79 11.82
N ALA A 396 -14.63 0.53 11.40
CA ALA A 396 -13.49 -0.28 11.83
C ALA A 396 -12.17 0.22 11.22
N ASN A 397 -12.22 0.97 10.12
CA ASN A 397 -11.08 1.67 9.57
C ASN A 397 -10.74 2.92 10.41
N ARG A 398 -10.02 2.69 11.51
CA ARG A 398 -9.66 3.69 12.53
C ARG A 398 -8.27 4.31 12.35
N VAL A 399 -7.58 4.02 11.24
CA VAL A 399 -6.18 4.45 11.03
C VAL A 399 -6.11 5.35 9.79
N PRO A 400 -6.49 6.63 9.92
CA PRO A 400 -6.61 7.55 8.79
C PRO A 400 -5.37 7.63 7.91
N ASN A 401 -4.18 7.64 8.49
CA ASN A 401 -2.92 7.80 7.75
C ASN A 401 -2.70 6.72 6.65
N ARG A 402 -3.40 5.57 6.72
CA ARG A 402 -3.38 4.52 5.70
C ARG A 402 -4.01 4.94 4.36
N PHE A 403 -4.83 6.01 4.33
CA PHE A 403 -5.29 6.64 3.08
C PHE A 403 -4.13 7.19 2.21
N SER A 404 -2.91 7.25 2.77
CA SER A 404 -1.66 7.47 2.03
C SER A 404 -1.48 6.55 0.84
N ALA A 405 -1.91 5.29 0.91
CA ALA A 405 -1.85 4.38 -0.22
C ALA A 405 -2.67 4.90 -1.42
N MET A 406 -3.86 5.47 -1.19
CA MET A 406 -4.69 6.04 -2.25
C MET A 406 -4.13 7.37 -2.76
N LEU A 407 -3.66 8.20 -1.83
CA LEU A 407 -3.03 9.47 -2.12
C LEU A 407 -1.82 9.29 -3.04
N MET A 408 -0.89 8.41 -2.68
CA MET A 408 0.34 8.19 -3.43
C MET A 408 0.07 7.54 -4.80
N LEU A 409 -0.95 6.68 -4.94
CA LEU A 409 -1.35 6.16 -6.25
C LEU A 409 -1.88 7.28 -7.16
N CYS A 410 -2.71 8.18 -6.62
CA CYS A 410 -3.24 9.30 -7.38
C CYS A 410 -2.12 10.28 -7.79
N LEU A 411 -1.19 10.58 -6.88
CA LEU A 411 -0.01 11.40 -7.16
C LEU A 411 0.89 10.74 -8.22
N ALA A 412 1.14 9.43 -8.12
CA ALA A 412 1.87 8.66 -9.12
C ALA A 412 1.28 8.81 -10.52
N VAL A 413 -0.05 8.78 -10.66
CA VAL A 413 -0.71 9.01 -11.94
C VAL A 413 -0.44 10.43 -12.44
N LEU A 414 -0.61 11.46 -11.60
CA LEU A 414 -0.35 12.86 -11.96
C LEU A 414 1.11 13.08 -12.39
N VAL A 415 2.06 12.54 -11.63
CA VAL A 415 3.50 12.58 -11.95
C VAL A 415 3.78 11.92 -13.29
N GLY A 416 3.13 10.79 -13.61
CA GLY A 416 3.27 10.13 -14.90
C GLY A 416 2.82 11.00 -16.08
N PHE A 417 1.72 11.75 -15.95
CA PHE A 417 1.31 12.74 -16.97
C PHE A 417 2.34 13.86 -17.12
N THR A 418 2.90 14.34 -16.00
CA THR A 418 3.93 15.38 -16.03
C THR A 418 5.22 14.91 -16.69
N ALA A 419 5.70 13.73 -16.30
CA ALA A 419 6.87 13.09 -16.87
C ALA A 419 6.70 12.86 -18.39
N MET A 420 5.52 12.41 -18.83
CA MET A 420 5.22 12.24 -20.26
C MET A 420 5.36 13.56 -21.02
N ALA A 421 4.82 14.64 -20.48
CA ALA A 421 4.86 15.93 -21.15
C ALA A 421 6.26 16.58 -21.20
N ILE A 422 7.13 16.27 -20.24
CA ILE A 422 8.54 16.66 -20.25
C ILE A 422 9.31 15.80 -21.27
N LEU A 423 9.23 14.48 -21.13
CA LEU A 423 10.07 13.54 -21.88
C LEU A 423 9.77 13.51 -23.38
N ARG A 424 8.52 13.74 -23.78
CA ARG A 424 8.13 13.81 -25.20
C ARG A 424 8.73 15.01 -25.94
N ARG A 425 9.34 15.98 -25.25
CA ARG A 425 10.05 17.11 -25.88
C ARG A 425 11.40 16.70 -26.47
N PHE A 426 11.92 15.54 -26.09
CA PHE A 426 13.24 15.06 -26.52
C PHE A 426 13.10 14.00 -27.61
N ASN A 427 13.56 14.34 -28.81
CA ASN A 427 13.60 13.40 -29.95
C ASN A 427 14.82 12.46 -29.87
N ARG A 428 15.88 12.89 -29.19
CA ARG A 428 17.12 12.14 -28.98
C ARG A 428 16.97 11.15 -27.82
N ARG A 429 17.17 9.85 -28.11
CA ARG A 429 16.99 8.75 -27.15
C ARG A 429 17.85 8.92 -25.89
N ASP A 430 19.11 9.29 -26.06
CA ASP A 430 20.08 9.51 -24.98
C ASP A 430 19.65 10.66 -24.05
N VAL A 431 19.18 11.78 -24.62
CA VAL A 431 18.69 12.93 -23.84
C VAL A 431 17.41 12.58 -23.08
N LEU A 432 16.48 11.86 -23.73
CA LEU A 432 15.25 11.40 -23.08
C LEU A 432 15.57 10.48 -21.89
N LEU A 433 16.46 9.50 -22.08
CA LEU A 433 16.86 8.59 -21.00
C LEU A 433 17.61 9.31 -19.89
N GLY A 434 18.48 10.27 -20.21
CA GLY A 434 19.16 11.11 -19.23
C GLY A 434 18.18 11.94 -18.40
N ALA A 435 17.22 12.61 -19.05
CA ALA A 435 16.18 13.37 -18.36
C ALA A 435 15.28 12.46 -17.50
N GLY A 436 14.89 11.29 -18.02
CA GLY A 436 14.10 10.31 -17.27
C GLY A 436 14.84 9.74 -16.07
N GLY A 437 16.13 9.44 -16.23
CA GLY A 437 17.01 9.00 -15.15
C GLY A 437 17.19 10.04 -14.07
N LEU A 438 17.35 11.32 -14.44
CA LEU A 438 17.42 12.42 -13.47
C LEU A 438 16.11 12.57 -12.68
N LEU A 439 14.96 12.52 -13.34
CA LEU A 439 13.66 12.57 -12.65
C LEU A 439 13.48 11.39 -11.70
N ALA A 440 13.84 10.18 -12.14
CA ALA A 440 13.82 8.98 -11.30
C ALA A 440 14.73 9.13 -10.08
N LEU A 441 15.96 9.62 -10.27
CA LEU A 441 16.92 9.85 -9.20
C LEU A 441 16.39 10.86 -8.17
N LEU A 442 15.83 11.98 -8.62
CA LEU A 442 15.29 13.00 -7.73
C LEU A 442 14.12 12.49 -6.88
N ILE A 443 13.21 11.71 -7.48
CA ILE A 443 12.07 11.10 -6.79
C ILE A 443 12.54 10.03 -5.80
N VAL A 444 13.46 9.15 -6.20
CA VAL A 444 13.98 8.12 -5.30
C VAL A 444 14.78 8.74 -4.15
N PHE A 445 15.55 9.79 -4.43
CA PHE A 445 16.35 10.49 -3.43
C PHE A 445 15.48 11.11 -2.34
N GLU A 446 14.41 11.81 -2.67
CA GLU A 446 13.57 12.47 -1.65
C GLU A 446 12.82 11.47 -0.75
N HIS A 447 12.59 10.23 -1.20
CA HIS A 447 11.97 9.16 -0.41
C HIS A 447 12.98 8.13 0.13
N LEU A 448 14.28 8.42 0.07
CA LEU A 448 15.32 7.48 0.48
C LEU A 448 15.18 7.10 1.95
N ALA A 449 15.27 5.80 2.27
CA ALA A 449 15.13 5.25 3.61
C ALA A 449 16.26 4.25 3.94
N VAL A 450 17.48 4.57 3.49
CA VAL A 450 18.66 3.69 3.62
C VAL A 450 19.62 4.27 4.67
N PRO A 451 20.07 3.48 5.67
CA PRO A 451 19.78 2.06 5.88
C PRO A 451 18.35 1.80 6.39
N MET A 452 17.73 0.74 5.88
CA MET A 452 16.44 0.24 6.34
C MET A 452 16.60 -0.45 7.71
N PRO A 453 15.80 -0.11 8.73
CA PRO A 453 15.79 -0.82 10.00
C PRO A 453 15.44 -2.30 9.81
N LEU A 454 16.21 -3.16 10.46
CA LEU A 454 16.05 -4.61 10.44
C LEU A 454 15.96 -5.16 11.84
N THR A 455 15.21 -6.25 12.01
CA THR A 455 15.17 -7.03 13.24
C THR A 455 15.57 -8.48 13.00
N GLU A 456 16.23 -9.06 13.99
CA GLU A 456 16.72 -10.43 13.93
C GLU A 456 15.57 -11.43 14.06
N ALA A 457 15.38 -12.27 13.05
CA ALA A 457 14.28 -13.25 12.99
C ALA A 457 14.77 -14.70 13.15
N ARG A 458 15.99 -14.89 13.67
CA ARG A 458 16.50 -16.21 14.04
C ARG A 458 15.92 -16.62 15.39
N VAL A 459 15.62 -17.91 15.54
CA VAL A 459 15.25 -18.47 16.83
C VAL A 459 16.45 -18.38 17.78
N PRO A 460 16.33 -17.77 18.96
CA PRO A 460 17.43 -17.69 19.92
C PRO A 460 17.95 -19.06 20.36
N ASP A 461 19.28 -19.19 20.53
CA ASP A 461 19.95 -20.46 20.84
C ASP A 461 19.40 -21.15 22.11
N TRP A 462 18.95 -20.35 23.08
CA TRP A 462 18.33 -20.82 24.32
C TRP A 462 17.16 -21.79 24.09
N TYR A 463 16.33 -21.57 23.05
CA TYR A 463 15.19 -22.46 22.79
C TYR A 463 15.63 -23.87 22.36
N TYR A 464 16.79 -23.99 21.71
CA TYR A 464 17.35 -25.31 21.37
C TYR A 464 17.89 -26.01 22.62
N SER A 465 18.53 -25.27 23.53
CA SER A 465 18.96 -25.82 24.83
C SER A 465 17.77 -26.28 25.67
N LEU A 466 16.70 -25.48 25.73
CA LEU A 466 15.48 -25.82 26.46
C LEU A 466 14.79 -27.07 25.87
N ALA A 467 14.81 -27.25 24.55
CA ALA A 467 14.24 -28.42 23.89
C ALA A 467 14.98 -29.74 24.23
N GLU A 468 16.22 -29.67 24.71
CA GLU A 468 16.99 -30.84 25.17
C GLU A 468 16.79 -31.15 26.66
N GLU A 469 16.16 -30.25 27.43
CA GLU A 469 15.95 -30.47 28.86
C GLU A 469 14.92 -31.58 29.13
N PRO A 470 15.23 -32.56 30.01
CA PRO A 470 14.29 -33.61 30.36
C PRO A 470 13.16 -33.08 31.25
N GLY A 471 11.93 -33.06 30.73
CA GLY A 471 10.74 -32.62 31.46
C GLY A 471 9.54 -32.44 30.54
N ASP A 472 8.35 -32.32 31.12
CA ASP A 472 7.16 -31.84 30.42
C ASP A 472 6.96 -30.36 30.78
N PHE A 473 7.25 -29.48 29.83
CA PHE A 473 7.13 -28.03 29.97
C PHE A 473 5.90 -27.48 29.21
N ALA A 474 5.01 -28.37 28.75
CA ALA A 474 3.81 -28.04 27.99
C ALA A 474 2.65 -27.52 28.85
#